data_AF-A0A917PRB8-F1
#
_entry.id   AF-A0A917PRB8-F1
#
_cell.length_a   1.000
_cell.length_b   1.000
_cell.length_c   1.000
_cell.angle_alpha   90.00
_cell.angle_beta   90.00
_cell.angle_gamma   90.00
#
_symmetry.space_group_name_H-M   'P 1'
#
loop_
_entity.id
_entity.type
_entity.pdbx_description
1 polymer ?
#
loop_
_entity_poly.entity_id
_entity_poly.type
_entity_poly.pdbx_seq_one_letter_code
_entity_poly.pdbx_strand_id
1 'polypeptide(L)'
;MKRYGQLTVILAIIVLTIGTFYIQSAIASNGLPGITMEKVKGNKDEIKPVTISGSYSVGNSRDEFVQIDSKGATYGGKVSFPEHFRDRFFNAKVNQLQETYRSFMRGKGGSDTSYLETEDTLAYADVINQTVPGRGEATFDIAVLDKESDETMSFTLPVPNRAMYVQVQVQDVQMTGDELHVITRNYPQNGEKEAHFYRIDISNKAITGEDTIVSDGLHENKHTLSNMVSVSDETTAYDNIIFSKTTRPVAREDSQGMASEQTTKEKSEGYIVYNPETGKKRSLKMPESLEGQGRLGRDNTSLYFSGQQQIIEYNVETEQITNEVDLPSSCKEAKWGGITRIANDRAYMLAKAPQSFKRLLVLDLKSGDTLFEGKVKLEGSPEQNDKLNLYELRVD
;
A
#
# COMPACT_ATOMS: atom_id res chain seq x y z
N MET A 1 -19.26 -48.48 35.41
CA MET A 1 -17.87 -48.00 35.63
C MET A 1 -16.97 -48.01 34.39
N LYS A 2 -17.10 -48.95 33.42
CA LYS A 2 -16.25 -48.98 32.21
C LYS A 2 -16.40 -47.77 31.26
N ARG A 3 -17.60 -47.17 31.15
CA ARG A 3 -17.86 -45.99 30.29
C ARG A 3 -17.20 -44.70 30.79
N TYR A 4 -17.14 -44.51 32.11
CA TYR A 4 -16.49 -43.32 32.70
C TYR A 4 -14.96 -43.40 32.62
N GLY A 5 -14.37 -44.59 32.75
CA GLY A 5 -12.93 -44.78 32.58
C GLY A 5 -12.45 -44.48 31.14
N GLN A 6 -13.23 -44.87 30.13
CA GLN A 6 -12.93 -44.54 28.73
C GLN A 6 -13.02 -43.03 28.48
N LEU A 7 -13.99 -42.34 29.08
CA LEU A 7 -14.12 -40.89 29.00
C LEU A 7 -12.95 -40.16 29.68
N THR A 8 -12.50 -40.61 30.86
CA THR A 8 -11.33 -40.05 31.54
C THR A 8 -10.05 -40.22 30.71
N VAL A 9 -9.88 -41.37 30.07
CA VAL A 9 -8.72 -41.62 29.19
C VAL A 9 -8.76 -40.72 27.95
N ILE A 10 -9.93 -40.56 27.31
CA ILE A 10 -10.09 -39.64 26.18
C ILE A 10 -9.78 -38.20 26.60
N LEU A 11 -10.27 -37.77 27.76
CA LEU A 11 -10.04 -36.43 28.27
C LEU A 11 -8.54 -36.19 28.59
N ALA A 12 -7.86 -37.20 29.16
CA ALA A 12 -6.42 -37.15 29.42
C ALA A 12 -5.61 -37.08 28.12
N ILE A 13 -6.01 -37.82 27.08
CA ILE A 13 -5.37 -37.75 25.75
C ILE A 13 -5.57 -36.37 25.15
N ILE A 14 -6.78 -35.81 25.20
CA ILE A 14 -7.06 -34.45 24.69
C ILE A 14 -6.18 -33.42 25.41
N VAL A 15 -6.14 -33.42 26.75
CA VAL A 15 -5.31 -32.49 27.52
C VAL A 15 -3.83 -32.68 27.21
N LEU A 16 -3.34 -33.92 27.07
CA LEU A 16 -1.95 -34.20 26.69
C LEU A 16 -1.64 -33.71 25.27
N THR A 17 -2.51 -33.94 24.30
CA THR A 17 -2.31 -33.48 22.92
C THR A 17 -2.31 -31.96 22.83
N ILE A 18 -3.26 -31.29 23.49
CA ILE A 18 -3.31 -29.82 23.58
C ILE A 18 -2.07 -29.30 24.32
N GLY A 19 -1.73 -29.87 25.48
CA GLY A 19 -0.55 -29.48 26.24
C GLY A 19 0.76 -29.65 25.47
N THR A 20 0.92 -30.77 24.76
CA THR A 20 2.11 -31.04 23.92
C THR A 20 2.18 -30.07 22.75
N PHE A 21 1.04 -29.77 22.11
CA PHE A 21 0.96 -28.76 21.05
C PHE A 21 1.38 -27.37 21.55
N TYR A 22 0.88 -26.94 22.72
CA TYR A 22 1.26 -25.65 23.31
C TYR A 22 2.72 -25.61 23.75
N ILE A 23 3.28 -26.71 24.29
CA ILE A 23 4.70 -26.78 24.66
C ILE A 23 5.60 -26.74 23.42
N GLN A 24 5.27 -27.49 22.37
CA GLN A 24 6.01 -27.45 21.11
C GLN A 24 5.94 -26.06 20.45
N SER A 25 4.76 -25.43 20.46
CA SER A 25 4.58 -24.05 19.98
C SER A 25 5.40 -23.04 20.79
N ALA A 26 5.44 -23.18 22.11
CA ALA A 26 6.24 -22.32 22.98
C ALA A 26 7.75 -22.48 22.73
N ILE A 27 8.23 -23.72 22.56
CA ILE A 27 9.64 -24.02 22.27
C ILE A 27 10.04 -23.51 20.88
N ALA A 28 9.19 -23.67 19.86
CA ALA A 28 9.43 -23.11 18.53
C ALA A 28 9.47 -21.56 18.53
N SER A 29 8.74 -20.92 19.45
CA SER A 29 8.65 -19.45 19.54
C SER A 29 9.78 -18.78 20.35
N ASN A 30 10.53 -19.54 21.15
CA ASN A 30 11.62 -19.05 22.00
C ASN A 30 12.94 -18.77 21.25
N GLY A 31 13.03 -19.14 19.97
CA GLY A 31 14.21 -18.90 19.12
C GLY A 31 14.22 -17.55 18.40
N LEU A 32 13.13 -16.78 18.42
CA LEU A 32 13.05 -15.51 17.69
C LEU A 32 13.61 -14.35 18.53
N PRO A 33 14.53 -13.52 18.00
CA PRO A 33 15.15 -12.44 18.75
C PRO A 33 14.15 -11.33 19.07
N GLY A 34 14.40 -10.60 20.15
CA GLY A 34 13.74 -9.32 20.35
C GLY A 34 14.21 -8.35 19.26
N ILE A 35 13.32 -7.55 18.70
CA ILE A 35 13.72 -6.45 17.81
C ILE A 35 13.11 -5.16 18.37
N THR A 36 13.96 -4.16 18.56
CA THR A 36 13.56 -2.87 19.12
C THR A 36 14.14 -1.71 18.30
N MET A 37 13.46 -0.57 18.34
CA MET A 37 13.95 0.67 17.75
C MET A 37 14.74 1.45 18.81
N GLU A 38 16.07 1.45 18.70
CA GLU A 38 16.93 2.23 19.59
C GLU A 38 17.03 3.66 19.06
N LYS A 39 16.61 4.63 19.88
CA LYS A 39 16.71 6.06 19.56
C LYS A 39 18.17 6.49 19.54
N VAL A 40 18.58 7.14 18.45
CA VAL A 40 19.88 7.81 18.31
C VAL A 40 19.73 9.30 18.63
N LYS A 41 18.75 9.98 18.03
CA LYS A 41 18.49 11.42 18.23
C LYS A 41 17.00 11.75 18.04
N GLY A 42 16.56 12.89 18.60
CA GLY A 42 15.25 13.48 18.31
C GLY A 42 14.14 13.02 19.25
N ASN A 43 12.90 13.24 18.83
CA ASN A 43 11.70 12.94 19.60
C ASN A 43 11.16 11.54 19.26
N LYS A 44 11.03 10.67 20.27
CA LYS A 44 10.51 9.30 20.07
C LYS A 44 9.03 9.29 19.67
N ASP A 45 8.30 10.36 19.92
CA ASP A 45 6.89 10.43 19.53
C ASP A 45 6.70 10.47 18.01
N GLU A 46 7.71 10.90 17.24
CA GLU A 46 7.68 10.95 15.77
C GLU A 46 7.62 9.58 15.11
N ILE A 47 7.91 8.49 15.84
CA ILE A 47 7.83 7.11 15.33
C ILE A 47 6.60 6.35 15.83
N LYS A 48 5.72 6.97 16.62
CA LYS A 48 4.45 6.36 17.02
C LYS A 48 3.58 5.94 15.83
N PRO A 49 3.46 6.74 14.75
CA PRO A 49 2.66 6.34 13.59
C PRO A 49 3.37 5.33 12.68
N VAL A 50 4.63 4.99 12.96
CA VAL A 50 5.47 4.21 12.04
C VAL A 50 5.38 2.72 12.33
N THR A 51 5.03 1.95 11.30
CA THR A 51 5.11 0.49 11.30
C THR A 51 6.02 0.01 10.18
N ILE A 52 6.97 -0.88 10.50
CA ILE A 52 7.90 -1.47 9.54
C ILE A 52 7.58 -2.96 9.42
N SER A 53 7.29 -3.43 8.21
CA SER A 53 7.07 -4.87 7.95
C SER A 53 8.30 -5.51 7.31
N GLY A 54 8.52 -6.78 7.65
CA GLY A 54 9.62 -7.56 7.11
C GLY A 54 9.44 -9.06 7.32
N SER A 55 10.48 -9.81 6.96
CA SER A 55 10.64 -11.20 7.35
C SER A 55 11.93 -11.40 8.13
N TYR A 56 11.89 -12.35 9.06
CA TYR A 56 13.04 -12.85 9.79
C TYR A 56 13.24 -14.34 9.47
N SER A 57 14.41 -14.67 8.95
CA SER A 57 14.80 -16.04 8.59
C SER A 57 15.79 -16.57 9.63
N VAL A 58 15.53 -17.76 10.18
CA VAL A 58 16.46 -18.50 11.05
C VAL A 58 17.14 -19.60 10.24
N GLY A 59 18.42 -19.43 9.92
CA GLY A 59 19.18 -20.37 9.08
C GLY A 59 18.52 -20.64 7.71
N ASN A 60 18.20 -21.91 7.43
CA ASN A 60 17.49 -22.35 6.21
C ASN A 60 15.99 -22.59 6.42
N SER A 61 15.42 -22.07 7.52
CA SER A 61 14.02 -22.28 7.87
C SER A 61 13.09 -21.36 7.08
N ARG A 62 11.78 -21.58 7.22
CA ARG A 62 10.75 -20.70 6.66
C ARG A 62 10.88 -19.29 7.27
N ASP A 63 10.74 -18.28 6.41
CA ASP A 63 10.63 -16.88 6.80
C ASP A 63 9.45 -16.65 7.74
N GLU A 64 9.72 -16.02 8.89
CA GLU A 64 8.73 -15.59 9.84
C GLU A 64 8.40 -14.11 9.59
N PHE A 65 7.13 -13.78 9.38
CA PHE A 65 6.73 -12.38 9.23
C PHE A 65 6.95 -11.61 10.53
N VAL A 66 7.48 -10.39 10.42
CA VAL A 66 7.70 -9.49 11.56
C VAL A 66 7.23 -8.07 11.26
N GLN A 67 6.55 -7.47 12.23
CA GLN A 67 6.19 -6.06 12.27
C GLN A 67 6.93 -5.38 13.41
N ILE A 68 7.53 -4.22 13.15
CA ILE A 68 8.29 -3.44 14.15
C ILE A 68 7.63 -2.06 14.27
N ASP A 69 7.26 -1.69 15.50
CA ASP A 69 6.72 -0.38 15.84
C ASP A 69 7.51 0.28 16.99
N SER A 70 7.00 1.37 17.54
CA SER A 70 7.60 2.09 18.68
C SER A 70 7.68 1.27 19.99
N LYS A 71 6.93 0.16 20.10
CA LYS A 71 6.86 -0.76 21.24
C LYS A 71 7.77 -1.98 21.06
N GLY A 72 8.04 -2.40 19.81
CA GLY A 72 8.98 -3.47 19.48
C GLY A 72 8.49 -4.35 18.33
N ALA A 73 9.07 -5.55 18.20
CA ALA A 73 8.64 -6.52 17.19
C ALA A 73 7.46 -7.39 17.64
N THR A 74 6.52 -7.58 16.72
CA THR A 74 5.47 -8.60 16.76
C THR A 74 5.69 -9.58 15.62
N TYR A 75 5.70 -10.87 15.93
CA TYR A 75 5.90 -11.96 14.96
C TYR A 75 4.56 -12.60 14.58
N GLY A 76 4.42 -13.01 13.33
CA GLY A 76 3.21 -13.65 12.78
C GLY A 76 2.74 -14.86 13.59
N GLY A 77 3.64 -15.78 13.91
CA GLY A 77 3.36 -16.98 14.69
C GLY A 77 3.15 -16.74 16.19
N LYS A 78 3.29 -15.49 16.67
CA LYS A 78 3.00 -15.10 18.06
C LYS A 78 1.65 -14.39 18.22
N VAL A 79 0.91 -14.13 17.14
CA VAL A 79 -0.44 -13.57 17.26
C VAL A 79 -1.44 -14.65 17.69
N SER A 80 -2.48 -14.23 18.40
CA SER A 80 -3.52 -15.15 18.83
C SER A 80 -4.33 -15.68 17.63
N PHE A 81 -4.91 -16.88 17.77
CA PHE A 81 -5.69 -17.51 16.69
C PHE A 81 -6.80 -16.61 16.09
N PRO A 82 -7.55 -15.80 16.88
CA PRO A 82 -8.50 -14.84 16.30
C PRO A 82 -7.82 -13.71 15.52
N GLU A 83 -6.63 -13.28 15.91
CA GLU A 83 -5.86 -12.24 15.21
C GLU A 83 -5.33 -12.71 13.86
N HIS A 84 -5.12 -14.01 13.67
CA HIS A 84 -4.76 -14.56 12.36
C HIS A 84 -5.85 -14.32 11.29
N PHE A 85 -7.12 -14.27 11.67
CA PHE A 85 -8.22 -13.99 10.73
C PHE A 85 -8.40 -12.51 10.41
N ARG A 86 -7.76 -11.61 11.19
CA ARG A 86 -7.89 -10.15 11.02
C ARG A 86 -6.88 -9.56 10.05
N ASP A 87 -6.11 -10.36 9.32
CA ASP A 87 -5.17 -9.89 8.30
C ASP A 87 -4.30 -8.70 8.75
N ARG A 88 -3.91 -8.69 10.04
CA ARG A 88 -3.18 -7.59 10.74
C ARG A 88 -1.95 -7.13 9.98
N PHE A 89 -1.38 -8.05 9.20
CA PHE A 89 -0.13 -7.88 8.50
C PHE A 89 -0.27 -7.25 7.11
N PHE A 90 -1.48 -7.21 6.54
CA PHE A 90 -1.68 -6.74 5.17
C PHE A 90 -2.38 -5.37 5.11
N ASN A 91 -3.44 -5.13 5.91
CA ASN A 91 -4.22 -3.87 5.82
C ASN A 91 -4.50 -3.21 7.19
N ALA A 92 -3.56 -2.39 7.71
CA ALA A 92 -3.72 -1.74 9.03
C ALA A 92 -4.88 -0.75 9.06
N LYS A 93 -5.03 0.06 8.00
CA LYS A 93 -6.13 1.02 7.88
C LYS A 93 -7.50 0.32 7.86
N VAL A 94 -7.65 -0.75 7.09
CA VAL A 94 -8.89 -1.56 7.09
C VAL A 94 -9.17 -2.14 8.48
N ASN A 95 -8.14 -2.58 9.22
CA ASN A 95 -8.30 -3.05 10.59
C ASN A 95 -8.75 -1.94 11.56
N GLN A 96 -8.18 -0.74 11.45
CA GLN A 96 -8.64 0.43 12.21
C GLN A 96 -10.11 0.72 11.92
N LEU A 97 -10.51 0.70 10.64
CA LEU A 97 -11.90 0.88 10.23
C LEU A 97 -12.80 -0.22 10.80
N GLN A 98 -12.37 -1.48 10.77
CA GLN A 98 -13.11 -2.61 11.37
C GLN A 98 -13.28 -2.47 12.88
N GLU A 99 -12.29 -1.94 13.59
CA GLU A 99 -12.37 -1.72 15.03
C GLU A 99 -13.31 -0.56 15.39
N THR A 100 -13.27 0.51 14.60
CA THR A 100 -13.99 1.77 14.83
C THR A 100 -15.43 1.71 14.35
N TYR A 101 -15.67 1.19 13.13
CA TYR A 101 -16.94 1.17 12.42
C TYR A 101 -17.46 -0.26 12.18
N ARG A 102 -17.51 -1.07 13.25
CA ARG A 102 -17.82 -2.51 13.19
C ARG A 102 -19.08 -2.86 12.39
N SER A 103 -20.17 -2.11 12.60
CA SER A 103 -21.46 -2.35 11.95
C SER A 103 -21.35 -2.15 10.44
N PHE A 104 -20.73 -1.04 10.02
CA PHE A 104 -20.50 -0.72 8.62
C PHE A 104 -19.57 -1.73 7.95
N MET A 105 -18.46 -2.08 8.60
CA MET A 105 -17.41 -2.94 8.03
C MET A 105 -17.81 -4.42 7.93
N ARG A 106 -18.93 -4.83 8.53
CA ARG A 106 -19.36 -6.24 8.50
C ARG A 106 -19.65 -6.68 7.06
N GLY A 107 -18.91 -7.70 6.61
CA GLY A 107 -19.03 -8.26 5.26
C GLY A 107 -18.24 -7.49 4.20
N LYS A 108 -17.54 -6.42 4.57
CA LYS A 108 -16.67 -5.64 3.68
C LYS A 108 -15.22 -6.09 3.84
N GLY A 109 -14.54 -6.26 2.71
CA GLY A 109 -13.13 -6.65 2.64
C GLY A 109 -12.37 -5.73 1.69
N GLY A 110 -11.36 -6.25 1.01
CA GLY A 110 -10.61 -5.49 0.02
C GLY A 110 -9.40 -4.75 0.60
N SER A 111 -8.81 -3.89 -0.24
CA SER A 111 -7.69 -3.01 0.13
C SER A 111 -8.23 -1.72 0.76
N ASP A 112 -7.36 -0.98 1.43
CA ASP A 112 -7.56 0.44 1.74
C ASP A 112 -8.11 1.27 0.56
N THR A 113 -7.67 1.02 -0.68
CA THR A 113 -8.21 1.67 -1.89
C THR A 113 -9.72 1.52 -2.12
N SER A 114 -10.37 0.59 -1.43
CA SER A 114 -11.82 0.36 -1.54
C SER A 114 -12.62 1.27 -0.60
N TYR A 115 -11.96 2.14 0.16
CA TYR A 115 -12.57 2.96 1.20
C TYR A 115 -12.22 4.44 1.02
N LEU A 116 -13.15 5.31 1.40
CA LEU A 116 -12.92 6.74 1.60
C LEU A 116 -13.37 7.11 3.00
N GLU A 117 -12.51 7.80 3.75
CA GLU A 117 -12.81 8.31 5.08
C GLU A 117 -12.69 9.84 5.11
N THR A 118 -13.81 10.52 5.32
CA THR A 118 -13.88 11.97 5.60
C THR A 118 -14.31 12.22 7.04
N GLU A 119 -14.43 13.49 7.45
CA GLU A 119 -14.93 13.83 8.79
C GLU A 119 -16.37 13.32 9.01
N ASP A 120 -17.23 13.44 7.98
CA ASP A 120 -18.66 13.17 8.08
C ASP A 120 -19.07 11.83 7.46
N THR A 121 -18.22 11.20 6.64
CA THR A 121 -18.60 10.05 5.83
C THR A 121 -17.54 8.97 5.82
N LEU A 122 -17.98 7.70 5.79
CA LEU A 122 -17.14 6.56 5.41
C LEU A 122 -17.81 5.85 4.23
N ALA A 123 -17.17 5.88 3.06
CA ALA A 123 -17.66 5.20 1.87
C ALA A 123 -16.83 3.95 1.56
N TYR A 124 -17.47 3.00 0.89
CA TYR A 124 -16.89 1.75 0.43
C TYR A 124 -17.38 1.45 -0.98
N ALA A 125 -16.46 1.02 -1.85
CA ALA A 125 -16.79 0.40 -3.12
C ALA A 125 -15.80 -0.71 -3.46
N ASP A 126 -16.31 -1.86 -3.87
CA ASP A 126 -15.51 -2.96 -4.42
C ASP A 126 -16.29 -3.62 -5.58
N VAL A 127 -15.64 -4.53 -6.32
CA VAL A 127 -16.26 -5.26 -7.41
C VAL A 127 -16.35 -6.75 -7.07
N ILE A 128 -17.59 -7.20 -6.84
CA ILE A 128 -17.92 -8.59 -6.51
C ILE A 128 -18.37 -9.37 -7.75
N ASN A 129 -18.61 -10.68 -7.59
CA ASN A 129 -19.15 -11.57 -8.63
C ASN A 129 -18.29 -11.69 -9.91
N GLN A 130 -16.97 -11.51 -9.77
CA GLN A 130 -16.01 -11.58 -10.87
C GLN A 130 -15.46 -13.00 -11.15
N THR A 131 -16.00 -14.02 -10.49
CA THR A 131 -15.46 -15.39 -10.38
C THR A 131 -15.30 -16.14 -11.71
N VAL A 132 -15.97 -15.70 -12.79
CA VAL A 132 -15.74 -16.25 -14.14
C VAL A 132 -15.27 -15.13 -15.07
N PRO A 133 -14.01 -15.16 -15.54
CA PRO A 133 -13.51 -14.25 -16.56
C PRO A 133 -14.46 -14.17 -17.76
N GLY A 134 -14.93 -12.96 -18.09
CA GLY A 134 -15.81 -12.71 -19.23
C GLY A 134 -17.23 -13.31 -19.16
N ARG A 135 -17.66 -13.92 -18.03
CA ARG A 135 -19.01 -14.50 -17.88
C ARG A 135 -19.71 -14.24 -16.54
N GLY A 136 -19.05 -13.60 -15.57
CA GLY A 136 -19.67 -13.18 -14.31
C GLY A 136 -20.42 -11.85 -14.42
N GLU A 137 -21.53 -11.73 -13.68
CA GLU A 137 -22.27 -10.47 -13.47
C GLU A 137 -21.51 -9.61 -12.46
N ALA A 138 -20.36 -9.04 -12.86
CA ALA A 138 -19.63 -8.18 -11.95
C ALA A 138 -20.46 -6.95 -11.60
N THR A 139 -20.56 -6.71 -10.31
CA THR A 139 -21.30 -5.57 -9.75
C THR A 139 -20.40 -4.80 -8.82
N PHE A 140 -20.51 -3.48 -8.85
CA PHE A 140 -20.07 -2.65 -7.75
C PHE A 140 -20.91 -3.00 -6.51
N ASP A 141 -20.26 -3.31 -5.40
CA ASP A 141 -20.85 -3.35 -4.06
C ASP A 141 -20.49 -2.04 -3.37
N ILE A 142 -21.50 -1.23 -3.05
CA ILE A 142 -21.32 0.15 -2.59
C ILE A 142 -22.01 0.31 -1.24
N ALA A 143 -21.33 0.97 -0.31
CA ALA A 143 -21.92 1.40 0.94
C ALA A 143 -21.40 2.76 1.38
N VAL A 144 -22.27 3.55 2.00
CA VAL A 144 -21.94 4.88 2.53
C VAL A 144 -22.52 4.98 3.93
N LEU A 145 -21.65 5.26 4.91
CA LEU A 145 -22.00 5.55 6.30
C LEU A 145 -21.95 7.05 6.52
N ASP A 146 -23.07 7.60 6.99
CA ASP A 146 -23.13 8.92 7.59
C ASP A 146 -22.68 8.81 9.06
N LYS A 147 -21.59 9.49 9.41
CA LYS A 147 -20.96 9.37 10.74
C LYS A 147 -21.72 10.13 11.83
N GLU A 148 -22.58 11.08 11.48
CA GLU A 148 -23.38 11.85 12.44
C GLU A 148 -24.61 11.05 12.90
N SER A 149 -25.32 10.45 11.94
CA SER A 149 -26.55 9.68 12.16
C SER A 149 -26.31 8.18 12.43
N ASP A 150 -25.11 7.66 12.14
CA ASP A 150 -24.77 6.23 12.13
C ASP A 150 -25.65 5.41 11.14
N GLU A 151 -26.23 6.07 10.14
CA GLU A 151 -27.02 5.43 9.10
C GLU A 151 -26.14 4.96 7.94
N THR A 152 -26.32 3.71 7.54
CA THR A 152 -25.63 3.12 6.38
C THR A 152 -26.60 2.88 5.24
N MET A 153 -26.29 3.44 4.08
CA MET A 153 -26.90 3.04 2.82
C MET A 153 -26.01 2.01 2.12
N SER A 154 -26.61 0.97 1.53
CA SER A 154 -25.88 -0.01 0.71
C SER A 154 -26.72 -0.46 -0.49
N PHE A 155 -26.06 -0.67 -1.61
CA PHE A 155 -26.67 -1.11 -2.87
C PHE A 155 -25.61 -1.65 -3.82
N THR A 156 -26.07 -2.33 -4.88
CA THR A 156 -25.19 -2.88 -5.92
C THR A 156 -25.54 -2.31 -7.28
N LEU A 157 -24.53 -2.06 -8.13
CA LEU A 157 -24.72 -1.60 -9.50
C LEU A 157 -23.97 -2.50 -10.49
N PRO A 158 -24.53 -2.80 -11.67
CA PRO A 158 -23.80 -3.54 -12.69
C PRO A 158 -22.60 -2.71 -13.18
N VAL A 159 -21.43 -3.34 -13.32
CA VAL A 159 -20.28 -2.68 -13.93
C VAL A 159 -20.55 -2.50 -15.43
N PRO A 160 -20.48 -1.26 -15.97
CA PRO A 160 -20.68 -1.01 -17.40
C PRO A 160 -19.74 -1.84 -18.26
N ASN A 161 -20.24 -2.31 -19.41
CA ASN A 161 -19.46 -3.06 -20.40
C ASN A 161 -18.69 -4.29 -19.85
N ARG A 162 -19.14 -4.88 -18.73
CA ARG A 162 -18.43 -5.98 -18.05
C ARG A 162 -18.01 -7.12 -18.97
N ALA A 163 -18.78 -7.45 -20.01
CA ALA A 163 -18.43 -8.50 -20.96
C ALA A 163 -17.05 -8.30 -21.63
N MET A 164 -16.55 -7.06 -21.71
CA MET A 164 -15.26 -6.72 -22.28
C MET A 164 -14.08 -7.00 -21.33
N TYR A 165 -14.34 -7.17 -20.03
CA TYR A 165 -13.31 -7.24 -18.99
C TYR A 165 -13.17 -8.65 -18.41
N VAL A 166 -11.91 -9.08 -18.29
CA VAL A 166 -11.50 -10.27 -17.53
C VAL A 166 -11.63 -9.98 -16.04
N GLN A 167 -11.17 -8.80 -15.63
CA GLN A 167 -11.13 -8.35 -14.25
C GLN A 167 -11.29 -6.83 -14.20
N VAL A 168 -11.90 -6.34 -13.13
CA VAL A 168 -12.03 -4.93 -12.77
C VAL A 168 -11.59 -4.82 -11.31
N GLN A 169 -10.67 -3.91 -11.02
CA GLN A 169 -10.14 -3.70 -9.67
C GLN A 169 -10.39 -2.25 -9.26
N VAL A 170 -10.96 -2.00 -8.08
CA VAL A 170 -11.04 -0.64 -7.55
C VAL A 170 -9.63 -0.17 -7.20
N GLN A 171 -9.22 0.97 -7.77
CA GLN A 171 -7.97 1.64 -7.45
C GLN A 171 -8.15 2.71 -6.40
N ASP A 172 -9.34 3.29 -6.29
CA ASP A 172 -9.64 4.38 -5.38
C ASP A 172 -11.15 4.68 -5.31
N VAL A 173 -11.57 5.27 -4.19
CA VAL A 173 -12.94 5.74 -3.93
C VAL A 173 -12.86 7.18 -3.45
N GLN A 174 -13.58 8.08 -4.10
CA GLN A 174 -13.60 9.51 -3.81
C GLN A 174 -15.04 10.02 -3.76
N MET A 175 -15.26 11.23 -3.25
CA MET A 175 -16.59 11.82 -3.17
C MET A 175 -16.52 13.32 -3.47
N THR A 176 -17.50 13.83 -4.21
CA THR A 176 -17.68 15.26 -4.47
C THR A 176 -19.15 15.62 -4.30
N GLY A 177 -19.47 16.35 -3.23
CA GLY A 177 -20.87 16.53 -2.82
C GLY A 177 -21.53 15.17 -2.53
N ASP A 178 -22.71 14.94 -3.11
CA ASP A 178 -23.48 13.68 -2.94
C ASP A 178 -23.18 12.62 -4.02
N GLU A 179 -22.12 12.82 -4.81
CA GLU A 179 -21.70 11.88 -5.85
C GLU A 179 -20.49 11.07 -5.40
N LEU A 180 -20.62 9.74 -5.42
CA LEU A 180 -19.51 8.82 -5.19
C LEU A 180 -18.76 8.59 -6.49
N HIS A 181 -17.44 8.69 -6.44
CA HIS A 181 -16.55 8.44 -7.57
C HIS A 181 -15.77 7.16 -7.32
N VAL A 182 -15.88 6.21 -8.25
CA VAL A 182 -15.15 4.93 -8.18
C VAL A 182 -14.17 4.86 -9.33
N ILE A 183 -12.88 4.77 -9.01
CA ILE A 183 -11.80 4.64 -9.98
C ILE A 183 -11.40 3.18 -10.05
N THR A 184 -11.34 2.65 -11.27
CA THR A 184 -11.00 1.24 -11.47
C THR A 184 -9.85 1.06 -12.43
N ARG A 185 -9.12 -0.05 -12.27
CA ARG A 185 -8.25 -0.64 -13.29
C ARG A 185 -8.98 -1.80 -13.92
N ASN A 186 -9.31 -1.63 -15.19
CA ASN A 186 -10.01 -2.62 -16.00
C ASN A 186 -8.98 -3.39 -16.81
N TYR A 187 -9.18 -4.70 -16.93
CA TYR A 187 -8.35 -5.62 -17.67
C TYR A 187 -9.19 -6.18 -18.82
N PRO A 188 -9.22 -5.51 -19.98
CA PRO A 188 -9.98 -5.99 -21.12
C PRO A 188 -9.37 -7.25 -21.71
N GLN A 189 -10.18 -8.01 -22.44
CA GLN A 189 -9.73 -9.27 -23.07
C GLN A 189 -8.63 -9.08 -24.12
N ASN A 190 -8.48 -7.87 -24.67
CA ASN A 190 -7.42 -7.53 -25.63
C ASN A 190 -6.03 -7.32 -24.98
N GLY A 191 -5.96 -7.26 -23.64
CA GLY A 191 -4.72 -7.12 -22.88
C GLY A 191 -4.29 -5.68 -22.53
N GLU A 192 -4.89 -4.65 -23.13
CA GLU A 192 -4.56 -3.25 -22.87
C GLU A 192 -5.34 -2.75 -21.66
N LYS A 193 -4.67 -2.54 -20.52
CA LYS A 193 -5.36 -2.16 -19.30
C LYS A 193 -5.84 -0.70 -19.38
N GLU A 194 -6.99 -0.43 -18.77
CA GLU A 194 -7.60 0.89 -18.80
C GLU A 194 -7.94 1.35 -17.39
N ALA A 195 -7.78 2.64 -17.11
CA ALA A 195 -8.30 3.25 -15.90
C ALA A 195 -9.62 3.95 -16.20
N HIS A 196 -10.68 3.61 -15.48
CA HIS A 196 -12.00 4.19 -15.64
C HIS A 196 -12.43 4.96 -14.39
N PHE A 197 -13.28 5.95 -14.59
CA PHE A 197 -13.85 6.81 -13.56
C PHE A 197 -15.36 6.75 -13.66
N TYR A 198 -16.00 6.16 -12.65
CA TYR A 198 -17.45 6.04 -12.57
C TYR A 198 -18.01 7.06 -11.60
N ARG A 199 -19.00 7.82 -12.06
CA ARG A 199 -19.80 8.73 -11.24
C ARG A 199 -21.08 8.04 -10.82
N ILE A 200 -21.33 7.98 -9.52
CA ILE A 200 -22.46 7.28 -8.93
C ILE A 200 -23.25 8.26 -8.07
N ASP A 201 -24.50 8.49 -8.48
CA ASP A 201 -25.47 9.19 -7.66
C ASP A 201 -25.96 8.27 -6.55
N ILE A 202 -25.58 8.64 -5.32
CA ILE A 202 -25.87 7.88 -4.11
C ILE A 202 -27.38 7.83 -3.85
N SER A 203 -28.09 8.93 -4.08
CA SER A 203 -29.54 9.07 -3.83
C SER A 203 -30.37 8.26 -4.83
N ASN A 204 -30.01 8.34 -6.11
CA ASN A 204 -30.71 7.66 -7.19
C ASN A 204 -30.21 6.22 -7.41
N LYS A 205 -29.11 5.82 -6.76
CA LYS A 205 -28.48 4.50 -6.88
C LYS A 205 -28.23 4.16 -8.35
N ALA A 206 -27.56 5.06 -9.05
CA ALA A 206 -27.35 4.94 -10.48
C ALA A 206 -25.97 5.49 -10.89
N ILE A 207 -25.39 4.90 -11.93
CA ILE A 207 -24.20 5.44 -12.59
C ILE A 207 -24.66 6.61 -13.47
N THR A 208 -24.18 7.82 -13.18
CA THR A 208 -24.51 9.05 -13.90
C THR A 208 -23.51 9.35 -15.01
N GLY A 209 -22.31 8.78 -14.96
CA GLY A 209 -21.29 8.96 -15.98
C GLY A 209 -20.11 8.00 -15.86
N GLU A 210 -19.38 7.85 -16.96
CA GLU A 210 -18.17 7.04 -17.08
C GLU A 210 -17.16 7.78 -17.96
N ASP A 211 -15.92 7.92 -17.47
CA ASP A 211 -14.79 8.42 -18.25
C ASP A 211 -13.64 7.41 -18.23
N THR A 212 -13.05 7.10 -19.38
CA THR A 212 -11.76 6.40 -19.43
C THR A 212 -10.65 7.41 -19.19
N ILE A 213 -9.93 7.38 -18.06
CA ILE A 213 -8.89 8.36 -17.72
C ILE A 213 -7.64 8.14 -18.59
N VAL A 214 -7.10 6.93 -18.56
CA VAL A 214 -5.92 6.49 -19.31
C VAL A 214 -6.11 5.07 -19.82
N SER A 215 -5.55 4.77 -20.98
CA SER A 215 -5.41 3.41 -21.49
C SER A 215 -3.93 3.12 -21.74
N ASP A 216 -3.50 1.93 -21.34
CA ASP A 216 -2.22 1.37 -21.77
C ASP A 216 -2.28 1.16 -23.28
N GLY A 217 -1.10 1.12 -23.92
CA GLY A 217 -1.02 0.98 -25.37
C GLY A 217 0.07 0.01 -25.77
N LEU A 218 -0.28 -0.94 -26.63
CA LEU A 218 0.65 -1.83 -27.33
C LEU A 218 0.72 -1.40 -28.80
N HIS A 219 1.74 -0.62 -29.14
CA HIS A 219 2.09 -0.35 -30.53
C HIS A 219 3.28 -1.22 -30.93
N GLU A 220 3.40 -1.55 -32.23
CA GLU A 220 4.39 -2.50 -32.77
C GLU A 220 5.82 -2.31 -32.24
N ASN A 221 6.20 -1.09 -31.86
CA ASN A 221 7.54 -0.76 -31.38
C ASN A 221 7.58 -0.14 -29.98
N LYS A 222 6.44 0.11 -29.32
CA LYS A 222 6.38 0.80 -28.01
C LYS A 222 5.27 0.24 -27.13
N HIS A 223 5.61 0.00 -25.86
CA HIS A 223 4.70 -0.37 -24.81
C HIS A 223 4.54 0.81 -23.84
N THR A 224 3.31 1.26 -23.66
CA THR A 224 2.95 2.32 -22.73
C THR A 224 2.21 1.74 -21.55
N LEU A 225 2.73 2.00 -20.35
CA LEU A 225 2.17 1.59 -19.08
C LEU A 225 1.76 2.81 -18.27
N SER A 226 0.55 2.76 -17.72
CA SER A 226 0.02 3.75 -16.80
C SER A 226 -0.21 3.15 -15.41
N ASN A 227 0.15 3.91 -14.37
CA ASN A 227 -0.10 3.54 -12.97
C ASN A 227 -0.51 4.78 -12.19
N MET A 228 -1.60 4.65 -11.41
CA MET A 228 -2.01 5.66 -10.45
C MET A 228 -0.88 5.91 -9.44
N VAL A 229 -0.69 7.17 -9.08
CA VAL A 229 0.30 7.58 -8.09
C VAL A 229 -0.35 7.50 -6.71
N SER A 230 0.03 6.51 -5.90
CA SER A 230 -0.46 6.35 -4.53
C SER A 230 -0.08 7.53 -3.63
N VAL A 231 -1.04 7.92 -2.79
CA VAL A 231 -0.84 8.75 -1.59
C VAL A 231 -0.37 7.89 -0.41
N SER A 232 -0.06 8.49 0.74
CA SER A 232 0.29 7.74 1.96
C SER A 232 -0.92 7.09 2.64
N ASP A 233 -2.04 7.80 2.76
CA ASP A 233 -3.32 7.25 3.19
C ASP A 233 -4.27 7.19 1.97
N GLU A 234 -4.47 5.99 1.43
CA GLU A 234 -5.30 5.74 0.25
C GLU A 234 -6.81 5.87 0.53
N THR A 235 -7.21 6.15 1.77
CA THR A 235 -8.61 6.43 2.13
C THR A 235 -8.91 7.92 2.25
N THR A 236 -7.92 8.79 2.10
CA THR A 236 -8.12 10.24 2.24
C THR A 236 -8.60 10.86 0.93
N ALA A 237 -9.45 11.89 1.04
CA ALA A 237 -9.90 12.67 -0.11
C ALA A 237 -8.76 13.50 -0.73
N TYR A 238 -8.78 13.66 -2.05
CA TYR A 238 -7.87 14.57 -2.75
C TYR A 238 -8.48 15.20 -4.00
N ASP A 239 -7.96 16.37 -4.36
CA ASP A 239 -8.53 17.22 -5.41
C ASP A 239 -8.25 16.68 -6.81
N ASN A 240 -7.18 15.91 -6.97
CA ASN A 240 -6.75 15.42 -8.27
C ASN A 240 -6.26 13.97 -8.25
N ILE A 241 -6.62 13.24 -9.28
CA ILE A 241 -6.10 11.90 -9.56
C ILE A 241 -4.90 12.02 -10.49
N ILE A 242 -3.77 11.40 -10.12
CA ILE A 242 -2.53 11.48 -10.90
C ILE A 242 -2.14 10.08 -11.39
N PHE A 243 -1.90 9.96 -12.70
CA PHE A 243 -1.32 8.78 -13.31
C PHE A 243 0.09 9.06 -13.80
N SER A 244 1.02 8.19 -13.45
CA SER A 244 2.33 8.10 -14.10
C SER A 244 2.21 7.28 -15.38
N LYS A 245 2.82 7.75 -16.46
CA LYS A 245 2.85 7.13 -17.78
C LYS A 245 4.29 6.87 -18.17
N THR A 246 4.64 5.61 -18.37
CA THR A 246 5.97 5.21 -18.85
C THR A 246 5.82 4.58 -20.22
N THR A 247 6.57 5.07 -21.20
CA THR A 247 6.67 4.41 -22.52
C THR A 247 8.05 3.80 -22.68
N ARG A 248 8.09 2.53 -23.08
CA ARG A 248 9.32 1.77 -23.34
C ARG A 248 9.27 1.16 -24.74
N PRO A 249 10.39 1.06 -25.46
CA PRO A 249 10.40 0.32 -26.72
C PRO A 249 10.21 -1.17 -26.47
N VAL A 250 9.59 -1.87 -27.42
CA VAL A 250 9.44 -3.32 -27.35
C VAL A 250 10.79 -3.96 -27.68
N ALA A 251 11.32 -4.80 -26.78
CA ALA A 251 12.52 -5.59 -27.06
C ALA A 251 12.21 -6.60 -28.17
N ARG A 252 12.90 -6.51 -29.30
CA ARG A 252 12.80 -7.52 -30.37
C ARG A 252 13.72 -8.69 -30.01
N GLU A 253 13.17 -9.90 -29.97
CA GLU A 253 13.97 -11.13 -29.91
C GLU A 253 14.84 -11.23 -31.16
N ASP A 254 16.12 -11.59 -30.98
CA ASP A 254 16.98 -11.89 -32.11
C ASP A 254 16.67 -13.29 -32.68
N SER A 255 17.26 -13.61 -33.84
CA SER A 255 17.06 -14.89 -34.54
C SER A 255 17.58 -16.12 -33.78
N GLN A 256 18.11 -15.96 -32.56
CA GLN A 256 18.55 -17.05 -31.68
C GLN A 256 17.65 -17.23 -30.44
N GLY A 257 16.55 -16.49 -30.34
CA GLY A 257 15.60 -16.62 -29.22
C GLY A 257 16.16 -16.11 -27.89
N MET A 258 17.26 -15.34 -27.92
CA MET A 258 17.71 -14.60 -26.75
C MET A 258 17.13 -13.18 -26.82
N ALA A 259 16.45 -12.78 -25.74
CA ALA A 259 15.98 -11.41 -25.59
C ALA A 259 17.21 -10.49 -25.63
N SER A 260 17.34 -9.70 -26.70
CA SER A 260 18.32 -8.65 -26.76
C SER A 260 17.99 -7.66 -25.65
N GLU A 261 18.79 -7.65 -24.57
CA GLU A 261 18.88 -6.54 -23.62
C GLU A 261 19.47 -5.31 -24.35
N GLN A 262 18.77 -4.78 -25.36
CA GLN A 262 18.94 -3.38 -25.71
C GLN A 262 18.38 -2.58 -24.55
N THR A 263 19.27 -2.26 -23.61
CA THR A 263 19.07 -1.31 -22.53
C THR A 263 18.55 -0.02 -23.15
N THR A 264 17.23 0.15 -23.13
CA THR A 264 16.56 1.06 -24.03
C THR A 264 16.60 2.45 -23.44
N LYS A 265 17.52 3.27 -23.99
CA LYS A 265 17.74 4.67 -23.61
C LYS A 265 16.54 5.59 -23.84
N GLU A 266 15.49 5.12 -24.53
CA GLU A 266 14.26 5.87 -24.80
C GLU A 266 13.13 5.48 -23.83
N LYS A 267 13.36 5.66 -22.52
CA LYS A 267 12.28 5.63 -21.54
C LYS A 267 11.75 7.06 -21.40
N SER A 268 10.52 7.32 -21.85
CA SER A 268 9.83 8.57 -21.50
C SER A 268 8.92 8.33 -20.31
N GLU A 269 8.99 9.23 -19.34
CA GLU A 269 8.12 9.26 -18.17
C GLU A 269 7.36 10.58 -18.17
N GLY A 270 6.06 10.52 -17.96
CA GLY A 270 5.20 11.69 -17.88
C GLY A 270 4.06 11.45 -16.91
N TYR A 271 3.34 12.51 -16.58
CA TYR A 271 2.24 12.45 -15.62
C TYR A 271 0.99 13.05 -16.23
N ILE A 272 -0.16 12.43 -15.94
CA ILE A 272 -1.48 12.90 -16.34
C ILE A 272 -2.24 13.21 -15.05
N VAL A 273 -2.77 14.43 -14.98
CA VAL A 273 -3.67 14.88 -13.91
C VAL A 273 -5.09 14.84 -14.43
N TYR A 274 -5.98 14.25 -13.64
CA TYR A 274 -7.41 14.22 -13.88
C TYR A 274 -8.10 14.89 -12.69
N ASN A 275 -8.89 15.93 -12.99
CA ASN A 275 -9.70 16.62 -12.00
C ASN A 275 -11.11 15.97 -11.99
N PRO A 276 -11.53 15.33 -10.88
CA PRO A 276 -12.78 14.58 -10.80
C PRO A 276 -14.01 15.48 -10.91
N GLU A 277 -13.96 16.71 -10.38
CA GLU A 277 -15.07 17.66 -10.43
C GLU A 277 -15.41 18.10 -11.86
N THR A 278 -14.38 18.36 -12.68
CA THR A 278 -14.54 18.92 -14.03
C THR A 278 -14.41 17.90 -15.15
N GLY A 279 -13.91 16.68 -14.84
CA GLY A 279 -13.59 15.64 -15.82
C GLY A 279 -12.43 15.98 -16.77
N LYS A 280 -11.69 17.07 -16.51
CA LYS A 280 -10.62 17.55 -17.39
C LYS A 280 -9.31 16.80 -17.12
N LYS A 281 -8.60 16.50 -18.21
CA LYS A 281 -7.25 15.92 -18.21
C LYS A 281 -6.22 16.94 -18.65
N ARG A 282 -5.06 16.93 -17.99
CA ARG A 282 -3.87 17.66 -18.45
C ARG A 282 -2.62 16.84 -18.22
N SER A 283 -1.61 17.05 -19.06
CA SER A 283 -0.27 16.49 -18.85
C SER A 283 0.56 17.46 -18.00
N LEU A 284 1.30 16.96 -17.01
CA LEU A 284 2.25 17.79 -16.27
C LEU A 284 3.50 18.06 -17.09
N LYS A 285 3.96 19.31 -17.04
CA LYS A 285 5.27 19.70 -17.57
C LYS A 285 6.32 19.48 -16.51
N MET A 286 7.06 18.38 -16.62
CA MET A 286 8.17 18.10 -15.74
C MET A 286 9.39 18.93 -16.15
N PRO A 287 10.07 19.61 -15.23
CA PRO A 287 11.35 20.25 -15.51
C PRO A 287 12.42 19.18 -15.79
N GLU A 288 13.40 19.51 -16.65
CA GLU A 288 14.50 18.60 -17.01
C GLU A 288 15.28 18.09 -15.78
N SER A 289 15.34 18.87 -14.69
CA SER A 289 15.99 18.49 -13.44
C SER A 289 15.36 17.27 -12.75
N LEU A 290 14.07 16.99 -13.01
CA LEU A 290 13.34 15.86 -12.45
C LEU A 290 13.31 14.64 -13.37
N GLU A 291 13.80 14.76 -14.61
CA GLU A 291 13.83 13.63 -15.53
C GLU A 291 14.75 12.51 -15.00
N GLY A 292 14.19 11.29 -14.93
CA GLY A 292 14.91 10.12 -14.43
C GLY A 292 15.05 10.04 -12.90
N GLN A 293 14.59 11.03 -12.14
CA GLN A 293 14.57 10.97 -10.68
C GLN A 293 13.52 9.97 -10.18
N GLY A 294 13.84 9.26 -9.10
CA GLY A 294 12.91 8.32 -8.48
C GLY A 294 11.78 9.06 -7.76
N ARG A 295 10.52 8.72 -8.04
CA ARG A 295 9.39 9.23 -7.26
C ARG A 295 9.35 8.58 -5.88
N LEU A 296 9.22 9.38 -4.83
CA LEU A 296 9.14 8.95 -3.43
C LEU A 296 7.69 8.82 -2.94
N GLY A 297 6.77 9.64 -3.46
CA GLY A 297 5.37 9.64 -3.06
C GLY A 297 4.67 10.90 -3.53
N ARG A 298 3.45 11.11 -3.03
CA ARG A 298 2.68 12.35 -3.22
C ARG A 298 1.87 12.67 -1.96
N ASP A 299 1.49 13.92 -1.85
CA ASP A 299 0.33 14.35 -1.07
C ASP A 299 -0.79 14.84 -2.03
N ASN A 300 -1.75 15.63 -1.51
CA ASN A 300 -2.85 16.18 -2.31
C ASN A 300 -2.37 17.02 -3.52
N THR A 301 -1.34 17.87 -3.34
CA THR A 301 -0.94 18.88 -4.34
C THR A 301 0.51 18.79 -4.79
N SER A 302 1.32 17.96 -4.15
CA SER A 302 2.76 17.88 -4.35
C SER A 302 3.21 16.45 -4.65
N LEU A 303 4.12 16.34 -5.63
CA LEU A 303 4.88 15.12 -5.94
C LEU A 303 6.27 15.25 -5.33
N TYR A 304 6.74 14.18 -4.69
CA TYR A 304 8.05 14.14 -4.06
C TYR A 304 9.00 13.25 -4.85
N PHE A 305 10.20 13.75 -5.13
CA PHE A 305 11.24 13.06 -5.89
C PHE A 305 12.53 12.94 -5.08
N SER A 306 13.26 11.85 -5.30
CA SER A 306 14.61 11.67 -4.79
C SER A 306 15.59 12.38 -5.72
N GLY A 307 16.17 13.48 -5.28
CA GLY A 307 17.38 14.03 -5.90
C GLY A 307 18.63 13.27 -5.43
N GLN A 308 19.81 13.71 -5.91
CA GLN A 308 21.08 13.08 -5.53
C GLN A 308 21.38 13.17 -4.03
N GLN A 309 21.03 14.29 -3.38
CA GLN A 309 21.27 14.53 -1.96
C GLN A 309 20.11 15.30 -1.30
N GLN A 310 18.94 15.35 -1.94
CA GLN A 310 17.80 16.14 -1.50
C GLN A 310 16.49 15.44 -1.82
N ILE A 311 15.43 15.81 -1.11
CA ILE A 311 14.05 15.53 -1.49
C ILE A 311 13.51 16.76 -2.21
N ILE A 312 13.01 16.59 -3.42
CA ILE A 312 12.48 17.67 -4.25
C ILE A 312 10.96 17.60 -4.20
N GLU A 313 10.34 18.71 -3.82
CA GLU A 313 8.90 18.89 -3.85
C GLU A 313 8.50 19.63 -5.13
N TYR A 314 7.60 19.03 -5.90
CA TYR A 314 7.06 19.60 -7.12
C TYR A 314 5.56 19.77 -6.96
N ASN A 315 5.08 21.01 -7.01
CA ASN A 315 3.67 21.32 -6.91
C ASN A 315 2.97 21.10 -8.26
N VAL A 316 1.91 20.30 -8.23
CA VAL A 316 1.15 19.82 -9.38
C VAL A 316 0.29 20.93 -9.99
N GLU A 317 -0.14 21.91 -9.19
CA GLU A 317 -0.98 23.02 -9.62
C GLU A 317 -0.18 24.16 -10.26
N THR A 318 0.93 24.57 -9.63
CA THR A 318 1.80 25.63 -10.15
C THR A 318 2.79 25.12 -11.20
N GLU A 319 2.97 23.80 -11.30
CA GLU A 319 3.97 23.13 -12.15
C GLU A 319 5.40 23.59 -11.86
N GLN A 320 5.70 23.90 -10.59
CA GLN A 320 7.00 24.40 -10.14
C GLN A 320 7.57 23.57 -8.99
N ILE A 321 8.89 23.53 -8.91
CA ILE A 321 9.58 23.08 -7.70
C ILE A 321 9.34 24.13 -6.63
N THR A 322 8.67 23.73 -5.55
CA THR A 322 8.31 24.62 -4.44
C THR A 322 9.31 24.53 -3.29
N ASN A 323 9.99 23.40 -3.16
CA ASN A 323 10.91 23.16 -2.06
C ASN A 323 11.97 22.11 -2.41
N GLU A 324 13.15 22.26 -1.83
CA GLU A 324 14.26 21.31 -1.93
C GLU A 324 14.86 21.12 -0.54
N VAL A 325 14.75 19.90 -0.02
CA VAL A 325 15.17 19.57 1.33
C VAL A 325 16.44 18.75 1.29
N ASP A 326 17.54 19.34 1.74
CA ASP A 326 18.81 18.64 1.85
C ASP A 326 18.73 17.46 2.82
N LEU A 327 19.27 16.33 2.40
CA LEU A 327 19.41 15.17 3.27
C LEU A 327 20.58 15.36 4.24
N PRO A 328 20.41 15.03 5.53
CA PRO A 328 21.47 15.18 6.52
C PRO A 328 22.68 14.30 6.18
N SER A 329 23.87 14.65 6.65
CA SER A 329 25.12 13.95 6.33
C SER A 329 25.11 12.46 6.67
N SER A 330 24.37 12.06 7.71
CA SER A 330 24.15 10.64 8.08
C SER A 330 23.52 9.83 6.95
N CYS A 331 22.84 10.50 6.03
CA CYS A 331 22.29 9.92 4.82
C CYS A 331 23.39 9.65 3.80
N LYS A 332 24.27 10.63 3.54
CA LYS A 332 25.25 10.60 2.44
C LYS A 332 26.20 9.38 2.48
N GLU A 333 26.44 8.81 3.66
CA GLU A 333 27.31 7.64 3.85
C GLU A 333 26.61 6.28 3.59
N ALA A 334 25.28 6.21 3.74
CA ALA A 334 24.52 5.03 3.33
C ALA A 334 24.33 5.09 1.80
N LYS A 335 24.31 3.98 1.08
CA LYS A 335 23.83 4.00 -0.31
C LYS A 335 22.31 4.14 -0.27
N TRP A 336 21.80 5.34 -0.59
CA TRP A 336 20.36 5.61 -0.54
C TRP A 336 19.64 4.84 -1.65
N GLY A 337 18.96 3.79 -1.22
CA GLY A 337 18.10 2.89 -2.00
C GLY A 337 17.15 2.14 -1.06
N GLY A 338 16.74 2.85 0.00
CA GLY A 338 15.86 2.39 1.07
C GLY A 338 14.39 2.62 0.76
N ILE A 339 13.52 2.31 1.72
CA ILE A 339 12.08 2.55 1.60
C ILE A 339 11.80 3.94 2.17
N THR A 340 11.10 4.78 1.41
CA THR A 340 10.71 6.12 1.84
C THR A 340 9.20 6.24 1.77
N ARG A 341 8.60 6.91 2.77
CA ARG A 341 7.20 7.31 2.77
C ARG A 341 7.09 8.79 3.12
N ILE A 342 6.19 9.49 2.45
CA ILE A 342 5.89 10.90 2.72
C ILE A 342 4.49 10.98 3.32
N ALA A 343 4.36 11.56 4.51
CA ALA A 343 3.08 11.74 5.19
C ALA A 343 3.17 12.92 6.15
N ASN A 344 2.12 13.74 6.25
CA ASN A 344 2.02 14.84 7.22
C ASN A 344 3.23 15.77 7.22
N ASP A 345 3.62 16.25 6.03
CA ASP A 345 4.81 17.11 5.80
C ASP A 345 6.14 16.52 6.30
N ARG A 346 6.21 15.20 6.45
CA ARG A 346 7.40 14.49 6.92
C ARG A 346 7.84 13.43 5.94
N ALA A 347 9.15 13.23 5.84
CA ALA A 347 9.74 12.07 5.17
C ALA A 347 10.22 11.03 6.17
N TYR A 348 9.67 9.83 6.06
CA TYR A 348 10.04 8.65 6.84
C TYR A 348 10.90 7.75 5.96
N MET A 349 12.14 7.51 6.37
CA MET A 349 13.14 6.92 5.50
C MET A 349 13.84 5.76 6.20
N LEU A 350 13.72 4.57 5.62
CA LEU A 350 14.36 3.36 6.11
C LEU A 350 15.59 3.04 5.24
N ALA A 351 16.76 3.46 5.68
CA ALA A 351 18.01 3.28 4.95
C ALA A 351 18.55 1.83 5.07
N LYS A 352 19.10 1.32 3.96
CA LYS A 352 19.90 0.09 3.95
C LYS A 352 21.34 0.43 4.36
N ALA A 353 21.72 0.15 5.61
CA ALA A 353 23.13 0.26 5.99
C ALA A 353 23.92 -0.94 5.44
N PRO A 354 25.15 -0.75 4.93
CA PRO A 354 25.96 -1.82 4.34
C PRO A 354 26.34 -2.94 5.33
N GLN A 355 26.25 -2.70 6.64
CA GLN A 355 26.47 -3.74 7.65
C GLN A 355 25.37 -3.71 8.73
N SER A 356 24.42 -4.63 8.56
CA SER A 356 23.55 -5.25 9.58
C SER A 356 22.38 -4.48 10.23
N PHE A 357 22.33 -3.14 10.27
CA PHE A 357 21.19 -2.46 10.91
C PHE A 357 20.57 -1.37 10.05
N LYS A 358 19.28 -1.50 9.74
CA LYS A 358 18.53 -0.45 9.03
C LYS A 358 18.32 0.74 9.97
N ARG A 359 18.56 1.94 9.45
CA ARG A 359 18.30 3.19 10.18
C ARG A 359 16.98 3.77 9.72
N LEU A 360 16.18 4.23 10.68
CA LEU A 360 14.97 5.00 10.43
C LEU A 360 15.27 6.47 10.70
N LEU A 361 14.95 7.31 9.71
CA LEU A 361 15.06 8.76 9.80
C LEU A 361 13.68 9.38 9.58
N VAL A 362 13.34 10.38 10.37
CA VAL A 362 12.16 11.23 10.17
C VAL A 362 12.64 12.67 9.98
N LEU A 363 12.30 13.25 8.83
CA LEU A 363 12.64 14.62 8.46
C LEU A 363 11.39 15.47 8.39
N ASP A 364 11.47 16.70 8.87
CA ASP A 364 10.51 17.75 8.54
C ASP A 364 10.79 18.25 7.11
N LEU A 365 9.83 18.15 6.21
CA LEU A 365 10.00 18.60 4.84
C LEU A 365 9.95 20.13 4.73
N LYS A 366 9.41 20.85 5.72
CA LYS A 366 9.37 22.32 5.68
C LYS A 366 10.70 22.94 6.08
N SER A 367 11.32 22.46 7.15
CA SER A 367 12.58 23.03 7.65
C SER A 367 13.82 22.24 7.21
N GLY A 368 13.67 20.97 6.83
CA GLY A 368 14.77 20.03 6.62
C GLY A 368 15.37 19.48 7.92
N ASP A 369 14.78 19.79 9.08
CA ASP A 369 15.29 19.31 10.35
C ASP A 369 15.06 17.80 10.52
N THR A 370 16.04 17.15 11.13
CA THR A 370 15.87 15.77 11.60
C THR A 370 15.06 15.74 12.89
N LEU A 371 13.81 15.29 12.78
CA LEU A 371 12.88 15.14 13.92
C LEU A 371 13.19 13.89 14.75
N PHE A 372 13.62 12.81 14.08
CA PHE A 372 14.01 11.56 14.74
C PHE A 372 15.05 10.78 13.93
N GLU A 373 16.00 10.16 14.63
CA GLU A 373 16.89 9.14 14.08
C GLU A 373 16.93 7.93 15.02
N GLY A 374 16.74 6.74 14.47
CA GLY A 374 16.77 5.47 15.18
C GLY A 374 17.47 4.37 14.41
N LYS A 375 17.93 3.35 15.13
CA LYS A 375 18.50 2.13 14.56
C LYS A 375 17.67 0.93 15.01
N VAL A 376 17.38 0.04 14.06
CA VAL A 376 16.79 -1.26 14.38
C VAL A 376 17.86 -2.10 15.09
N LYS A 377 17.56 -2.60 16.28
CA LYS A 377 18.46 -3.42 17.10
C LYS A 377 17.87 -4.81 17.26
N LEU A 378 18.68 -5.83 17.00
CA LEU A 378 18.37 -7.21 17.36
C LEU A 378 18.89 -7.47 18.78
N GLU A 379 18.04 -8.00 19.65
CA GLU A 379 18.36 -8.46 20.99
C GLU A 379 18.76 -9.94 20.92
N GLY A 380 19.95 -10.24 21.44
CA GLY A 380 20.59 -11.55 21.28
C GLY A 380 21.69 -11.54 20.21
N SER A 381 22.45 -12.62 20.14
CA SER A 381 23.44 -12.82 19.08
C SER A 381 22.77 -13.60 17.95
N PRO A 382 22.42 -12.96 16.81
CA PRO A 382 21.90 -13.70 15.67
C PRO A 382 22.94 -14.75 15.23
N GLU A 383 22.48 -15.94 14.87
CA GLU A 383 23.36 -16.95 14.29
C GLU A 383 23.88 -16.47 12.93
N GLN A 384 25.00 -17.04 12.47
CA GLN A 384 25.71 -16.58 11.26
C GLN A 384 24.85 -16.56 9.98
N ASN A 385 23.70 -17.24 9.97
CA ASN A 385 22.79 -17.34 8.83
C ASN A 385 21.45 -16.62 9.03
N ASP A 386 21.22 -15.96 10.16
CA ASP A 386 19.96 -15.26 10.42
C ASP A 386 19.87 -13.97 9.61
N LYS A 387 18.69 -13.68 9.05
CA LYS A 387 18.49 -12.51 8.19
C LYS A 387 17.20 -11.76 8.54
N LEU A 388 17.32 -10.46 8.75
CA LEU A 388 16.18 -9.55 8.87
C LEU A 388 15.99 -8.75 7.57
N ASN A 389 14.91 -9.05 6.85
CA ASN A 389 14.56 -8.40 5.59
C ASN A 389 13.34 -7.49 5.78
N LEU A 390 13.59 -6.21 6.05
CA LEU A 390 12.53 -5.18 6.06
C LEU A 390 12.21 -4.73 4.63
N TYR A 391 10.95 -4.83 4.21
CA TYR A 391 10.54 -4.54 2.83
C TYR A 391 9.36 -3.57 2.74
N GLU A 392 8.75 -3.18 3.87
CA GLU A 392 7.67 -2.20 3.89
C GLU A 392 7.86 -1.19 5.04
N LEU A 393 7.45 0.03 4.79
CA LEU A 393 7.31 1.12 5.75
C LEU A 393 5.92 1.72 5.57
N ARG A 394 5.19 1.85 6.67
CA ARG A 394 3.85 2.44 6.75
C ARG A 394 3.83 3.54 7.82
N VAL A 395 3.00 4.54 7.59
CA VAL A 395 2.78 5.69 8.48
C VAL A 395 1.27 5.89 8.57
N ASP A 396 0.72 5.74 9.78
CA ASP A 396 -0.72 5.84 10.06
C ASP A 396 -1.13 7.20 10.65
#